data_AF-S3D092-F1
#
_entry.id   AF-S3D092-F1
#
_cell.length_a   1.000
_cell.length_b   1.000
_cell.length_c   1.000
_cell.angle_alpha   90.00
_cell.angle_beta   90.00
_cell.angle_gamma   90.00
#
_symmetry.space_group_name_H-M   'P 1'
#
loop_
_entity.id
_entity.type
_entity.pdbx_description
1 polymer ?
#
loop_
_entity_poly.entity_id
_entity_poly.type
_entity_poly.pdbx_seq_one_letter_code
_entity_poly.pdbx_strand_id
1 'polypeptide(L)'
;MPGGEDQYHWALIVGPKQENETATGWRYHARERMAGKGGSKWYFEERDIGVVATSMLLVRILVGKVEKMERIQALLRTVPIRSSEPGWNCVG
;
A
#
# COMPACT_ATOMS: atom_id res chain seq x y z
N MET A 1 -11.70 10.38 -11.03
CA MET A 1 -11.20 11.76 -10.80
C MET A 1 -10.87 12.43 -12.13
N PRO A 2 -10.86 13.77 -12.22
CA PRO A 2 -10.61 14.49 -13.48
C PRO A 2 -9.15 14.33 -13.95
N GLY A 3 -8.85 13.21 -14.60
CA GLY A 3 -7.48 12.86 -15.00
C GLY A 3 -7.19 11.36 -14.95
N GLY A 4 -8.09 10.58 -14.35
CA GLY A 4 -7.93 9.13 -14.23
C GLY A 4 -7.03 8.71 -13.07
N GLU A 5 -6.85 9.59 -12.08
CA GLU A 5 -6.07 9.29 -10.87
C GLU A 5 -6.61 8.07 -10.12
N ASP A 6 -7.91 7.81 -10.23
CA ASP A 6 -8.64 6.65 -9.69
C ASP A 6 -8.47 5.36 -10.52
N GLN A 7 -7.79 5.41 -11.68
CA GLN A 7 -7.51 4.21 -12.49
C GLN A 7 -6.33 3.40 -11.95
N TYR A 8 -5.55 3.96 -11.04
CA TYR A 8 -4.35 3.32 -10.51
C TYR A 8 -4.48 3.03 -9.02
N HIS A 9 -3.97 1.87 -8.64
CA HIS A 9 -3.85 1.46 -7.26
C HIS A 9 -2.38 1.48 -6.85
N TRP A 10 -2.10 1.89 -5.61
CA TRP A 10 -0.74 2.07 -5.14
C TRP A 10 -0.57 1.53 -3.72
N ALA A 11 0.66 1.17 -3.40
CA ALA A 11 1.08 0.72 -2.09
C ALA A 11 2.45 1.32 -1.77
N LEU A 12 2.77 1.45 -0.48
CA LEU A 12 4.13 1.77 -0.04
C LEU A 12 4.89 0.49 0.20
N ILE A 13 6.15 0.46 -0.24
CA ILE A 13 7.07 -0.63 0.03
C ILE A 13 8.29 -0.04 0.72
N VAL A 14 8.68 -0.66 1.83
CA VAL A 14 9.93 -0.36 2.52
C VAL A 14 10.79 -1.61 2.49
N GLY A 15 11.91 -1.52 1.78
CA GLY A 15 12.85 -2.61 1.59
C GLY A 15 14.30 -2.17 1.84
N PRO A 16 15.25 -3.11 1.80
CA PRO A 16 16.67 -2.81 1.90
C PRO A 16 17.12 -1.93 0.73
N LYS A 17 18.15 -1.11 0.96
CA LYS A 17 18.74 -0.25 -0.09
C LYS A 17 19.26 -1.04 -1.29
N GLN A 18 19.78 -2.24 -1.04
CA GLN A 18 20.22 -3.18 -2.07
C GLN A 18 19.22 -4.33 -2.10
N GLU A 19 18.48 -4.43 -3.20
CA GLU A 19 17.54 -5.52 -3.44
C GLU A 19 18.28 -6.67 -4.12
N ASN A 20 18.03 -7.89 -3.67
CA ASN A 20 18.47 -9.12 -4.31
C ASN A 20 17.29 -10.10 -4.35
N GLU A 21 17.47 -11.26 -4.98
CA GLU A 21 16.38 -12.23 -5.19
C GLU A 21 15.74 -12.75 -3.90
N THR A 22 16.47 -12.70 -2.78
CA THR A 22 16.00 -13.13 -1.46
C THR A 22 15.60 -11.97 -0.55
N ALA A 23 15.70 -10.73 -1.03
CA ALA A 23 15.40 -9.55 -0.23
C ALA A 23 13.90 -9.48 0.07
N THR A 24 13.56 -9.31 1.34
CA THR A 24 12.20 -9.06 1.79
C THR A 24 12.03 -7.61 2.24
N GLY A 25 10.78 -7.17 2.32
CA GLY A 25 10.40 -5.84 2.73
C GLY A 25 8.93 -5.80 3.13
N TRP A 26 8.53 -4.67 3.71
CA TRP A 26 7.16 -4.46 4.16
C TRP A 26 6.36 -3.72 3.10
N ARG A 27 5.21 -4.27 2.74
CA ARG A 27 4.19 -3.58 1.96
C ARG A 27 3.08 -3.07 2.86
N TYR A 28 2.73 -1.81 2.68
CA TYR A 28 1.59 -1.14 3.32
C TYR A 28 0.61 -0.70 2.25
N HIS A 29 -0.63 -1.17 2.37
CA HIS A 29 -1.60 -1.06 1.29
C HIS A 29 -3.01 -0.84 1.85
N ALA A 30 -3.65 0.25 1.45
CA ALA A 30 -5.09 0.37 1.58
C ALA A 30 -5.71 -0.32 0.37
N ARG A 31 -6.50 -1.37 0.57
CA ARG A 31 -7.12 -2.10 -0.55
C ARG A 31 -8.53 -2.59 -0.23
N GLU A 32 -9.31 -2.82 -1.28
CA GLU A 32 -10.63 -3.41 -1.15
C GLU A 32 -10.56 -4.93 -1.03
N ARG A 33 -11.45 -5.46 -0.18
CA ARG A 33 -11.86 -6.86 -0.19
C ARG A 33 -13.37 -6.91 -0.36
N MET A 34 -13.83 -7.89 -1.12
CA MET A 34 -15.26 -8.23 -1.17
C MET A 34 -15.69 -8.61 0.25
N ALA A 35 -16.60 -7.84 0.81
CA ALA A 35 -17.42 -8.27 1.92
C ALA A 35 -18.55 -9.16 1.37
N GLY A 36 -19.13 -10.02 2.20
CA GLY A 36 -20.33 -10.77 1.82
C GLY A 36 -21.48 -9.86 1.36
N LYS A 37 -22.59 -10.43 0.91
CA LYS A 37 -23.78 -9.69 0.42
C LYS A 37 -23.49 -8.55 -0.59
N GLY A 38 -22.40 -8.64 -1.35
CA GLY A 38 -22.16 -7.78 -2.52
C GLY A 38 -21.58 -6.38 -2.25
N GLY A 39 -21.05 -6.12 -1.05
CA GLY A 39 -20.32 -4.87 -0.77
C GLY A 39 -18.81 -5.06 -0.85
N SER A 40 -18.04 -4.02 -1.18
CA SER A 40 -16.59 -3.98 -0.93
C SER A 40 -16.31 -3.22 0.37
N LYS A 41 -15.24 -3.61 1.06
CA LYS A 41 -14.71 -2.88 2.22
C LYS A 41 -13.24 -2.65 2.05
N TRP A 42 -12.83 -1.42 2.30
CA TRP A 42 -11.42 -1.06 2.41
C TRP A 42 -10.82 -1.56 3.73
N TYR A 43 -9.56 -1.96 3.70
CA TYR A 43 -8.81 -2.34 4.89
C TYR A 43 -7.31 -2.09 4.70
N PHE A 44 -6.61 -2.02 5.82
CA PHE A 44 -5.16 -1.81 5.86
C PHE A 44 -4.47 -3.16 5.82
N GLU A 45 -3.59 -3.35 4.84
CA GLU A 45 -2.72 -4.51 4.75
C GLU A 45 -1.30 -4.09 5.07
N GLU A 46 -0.73 -4.69 6.10
CA GLU A 46 0.69 -4.67 6.41
C GLU A 46 1.21 -6.10 6.26
N ARG A 47 2.17 -6.30 5.35
CA ARG A 47 2.63 -7.65 4.99
C ARG A 47 4.10 -7.67 4.60
N ASP A 48 4.83 -8.68 5.05
CA ASP A 48 6.16 -9.01 4.54
C ASP A 48 6.05 -9.65 3.14
N ILE A 49 6.83 -9.13 2.20
CA ILE A 49 6.84 -9.55 0.80
C ILE A 49 8.29 -9.65 0.30
N GLY A 50 8.52 -10.48 -0.72
CA GLY A 50 9.74 -10.37 -1.52
C GLY A 50 9.72 -9.08 -2.34
N VAL A 51 10.76 -8.25 -2.26
CA VAL A 51 10.78 -6.92 -2.91
C VAL A 51 10.89 -7.01 -4.43
N VAL A 52 11.56 -8.07 -4.93
CA VAL A 52 11.70 -8.36 -6.37
C VAL A 52 10.41 -8.95 -6.95
N ALA A 53 9.64 -9.67 -6.14
CA ALA A 53 8.43 -10.40 -6.56
C ALA A 53 7.15 -9.53 -6.51
N THR A 54 7.24 -8.26 -6.89
CA THR A 54 6.07 -7.38 -6.96
C THR A 54 5.39 -7.49 -8.33
N SER A 55 4.66 -8.59 -8.53
CA SER A 55 3.91 -8.84 -9.78
C SER A 55 2.90 -7.71 -10.05
N MET A 56 2.88 -7.23 -11.30
CA MET A 56 1.93 -6.24 -11.84
C MET A 56 2.06 -4.80 -11.31
N LEU A 57 3.28 -4.32 -11.04
CA LEU A 57 3.53 -2.87 -10.88
C LEU A 57 3.72 -2.19 -12.23
N LEU A 58 3.07 -1.05 -12.45
CA LEU A 58 3.33 -0.18 -13.60
C LEU A 58 4.65 0.58 -13.44
N VAL A 59 4.92 1.07 -12.22
CA VAL A 59 6.13 1.83 -11.88
C VAL A 59 6.45 1.69 -10.39
N ARG A 60 7.74 1.81 -10.04
CA ARG A 60 8.20 2.02 -8.66
C ARG A 60 8.87 3.39 -8.56
N ILE A 61 8.42 4.20 -7.61
CA ILE A 61 8.96 5.55 -7.38
C ILE A 61 9.70 5.53 -6.04
N LEU A 62 10.97 5.93 -6.06
CA LEU A 62 11.76 6.08 -4.84
C LEU A 62 11.34 7.39 -4.14
N VAL A 63 10.65 7.27 -3.01
CA VAL A 63 10.19 8.43 -2.24
C VAL A 63 11.29 8.96 -1.31
N GLY A 64 12.05 8.08 -0.67
CA GLY A 64 13.12 8.48 0.25
C GLY A 64 13.68 7.33 1.08
N LYS A 65 14.68 7.66 1.91
CA LYS A 65 15.29 6.71 2.84
C LYS A 65 14.53 6.71 4.16
N VAL A 66 14.26 5.51 4.70
CA VAL A 66 13.70 5.34 6.04
C VAL A 66 14.84 5.23 7.05
N GLU A 67 14.90 6.16 8.01
CA GLU A 67 15.89 6.13 9.09
C GLU A 67 15.43 5.31 10.30
N LYS A 68 14.12 5.31 10.59
CA LYS A 68 13.51 4.66 11.76
C LYS A 68 12.30 3.86 11.32
N MET A 69 12.43 2.54 11.24
CA MET A 69 11.39 1.63 10.72
C MET A 69 10.14 1.63 11.62
N GLU A 70 10.36 1.61 12.93
CA GLU A 70 9.31 1.53 13.93
C GLU A 70 8.41 2.77 13.87
N ARG A 71 9.01 3.93 13.55
CA ARG A 71 8.28 5.19 13.41
C ARG A 71 7.39 5.17 12.17
N ILE A 72 7.88 4.69 11.02
CA ILE A 72 7.04 4.65 9.81
C ILE A 72 5.92 3.62 9.95
N GLN A 73 6.19 2.47 10.56
CA GLN A 73 5.16 1.47 10.89
C GLN A 73 4.09 2.04 11.81
N ALA A 74 4.49 2.67 12.91
CA ALA A 74 3.56 3.29 13.85
C ALA A 74 2.68 4.35 13.17
N LEU A 75 3.28 5.21 12.34
CA LEU A 75 2.55 6.25 11.60
C LEU A 75 1.57 5.65 10.58
N LEU A 76 1.98 4.66 9.80
CA LEU A 76 1.10 4.08 8.78
C LEU A 76 -0.09 3.33 9.40
N ARG A 77 0.11 2.69 10.57
CA ARG A 77 -0.98 2.05 11.33
C ARG A 77 -2.00 3.04 11.90
N THR A 78 -1.63 4.31 12.10
CA THR A 78 -2.57 5.33 12.60
C THR A 78 -3.31 6.07 11.50
N VAL A 79 -2.93 5.88 10.23
CA VAL A 79 -3.66 6.48 9.10
C VAL A 79 -5.05 5.83 9.01
N PRO A 80 -6.15 6.61 9.15
CA PRO A 80 -7.48 6.04 9.15
C PRO A 80 -7.86 5.57 7.74
N ILE A 81 -8.42 4.37 7.65
CA ILE A 81 -9.12 3.89 6.46
C ILE A 81 -10.62 4.11 6.68
N ARG A 82 -11.24 4.83 5.76
CA ARG A 82 -12.62 5.29 5.90
C ARG A 82 -13.57 4.41 5.11
N SER A 83 -13.59 3.12 5.41
CA SER A 83 -14.40 2.12 4.68
C SER A 83 -15.92 2.36 4.77
N SER A 84 -16.37 3.22 5.69
CA SER A 84 -17.76 3.63 5.84
C SER A 84 -18.13 4.87 5.02
N GLU A 85 -17.17 5.57 4.43
CA GLU A 85 -17.41 6.75 3.59
C GLU A 85 -17.63 6.31 2.12
N PRO A 86 -18.84 6.50 1.56
CA PRO A 86 -19.09 6.18 0.16
C PRO A 86 -18.16 6.96 -0.77
N GLY A 87 -17.52 6.26 -1.71
CA GLY A 87 -16.60 6.88 -2.68
C GLY A 87 -15.18 7.11 -2.17
N TRP A 88 -14.87 6.75 -0.91
CA TRP A 88 -13.50 6.78 -0.41
C TRP A 88 -12.59 5.91 -1.26
N ASN A 89 -11.39 6.43 -1.54
CA ASN A 89 -10.38 5.78 -2.36
C ASN A 89 -8.98 6.23 -1.89
N CYS A 90 -7.93 5.71 -2.52
CA CYS A 90 -6.55 6.00 -2.18
C CYS A 90 -5.98 7.28 -2.83
N VAL A 91 -6.80 8.08 -3.50
CA VAL A 91 -6.37 9.25 -4.28
C VAL A 91 -7.14 10.55 -3.93
N GLY A 92 -8.25 10.48 -3.19
CA GLY A 92 -9.02 11.64 -2.71
C GLY A 92 -10.14 11.26 -1.74
#